data_AF-A0A954PYW0-F1
#
_entry.id   AF-A0A954PYW0-F1
#
_cell.length_a   1.000
_cell.length_b   1.000
_cell.length_c   1.000
_cell.angle_alpha   90.00
_cell.angle_beta   90.00
_cell.angle_gamma   90.00
#
_symmetry.space_group_name_H-M   'P 1'
#
loop_
_entity.id
_entity.type
_entity.pdbx_description
1 polymer ?
#
loop_
_entity_poly.entity_id
_entity_poly.type
_entity_poly.pdbx_seq_one_letter_code
_entity_poly.pdbx_strand_id
1 'polypeptide(L)'
;MESLLSIIAIAALGIGIIGWLWITVAAFSDGEALWGIGCIVISPVCVVYGLLNFQELKVPVLMVIGGFIMRIAIIAIFATSG
;
A
#
# COMPACT_ATOMS: atom_id res chain seq x y z
N MET A 1 -10.96 23.46 2.85
CA MET A 1 -10.27 22.61 1.85
C MET A 1 -9.18 21.76 2.51
N GLU A 2 -8.37 22.34 3.39
CA GLU A 2 -7.31 21.64 4.12
C GLU A 2 -7.82 20.44 4.94
N SER A 3 -8.90 20.59 5.70
CA SER A 3 -9.47 19.49 6.50
C SER A 3 -9.94 18.30 5.64
N LEU A 4 -10.45 18.57 4.43
CA LEU A 4 -10.86 17.52 3.49
C LEU A 4 -9.64 16.75 2.97
N LEU A 5 -8.58 17.47 2.58
CA LEU A 5 -7.32 16.85 2.14
C LEU A 5 -6.71 15.98 3.24
N SER A 6 -6.76 16.43 4.50
CA SER A 6 -6.30 15.63 5.65
C SER A 6 -7.10 14.34 5.83
N ILE A 7 -8.43 14.38 5.68
CA ILE A 7 -9.27 13.17 5.76
C ILE A 7 -8.93 12.19 4.63
N ILE A 8 -8.78 12.69 3.40
CA ILE A 8 -8.41 11.85 2.25
C ILE A 8 -7.02 11.25 2.44
N ALA A 9 -6.06 12.00 3.02
CA ALA A 9 -4.73 11.49 3.30
C ALA A 9 -4.74 10.31 4.28
N ILE A 10 -5.57 10.40 5.34
CA ILE A 10 -5.75 9.32 6.32
C ILE A 10 -6.42 8.12 5.67
N ALA A 11 -7.46 8.33 4.87
CA ALA A 11 -8.13 7.25 4.15
C ALA A 11 -7.18 6.53 3.17
N ALA A 12 -6.39 7.28 2.40
CA ALA A 12 -5.39 6.74 1.47
C ALA A 12 -4.31 5.93 2.21
N LEU A 13 -3.86 6.41 3.37
CA LEU A 13 -2.95 5.66 4.24
C LEU A 13 -3.58 4.34 4.72
N GLY A 14 -4.82 4.39 5.20
CA GLY A 14 -5.55 3.20 5.65
C GLY A 14 -5.71 2.14 4.56
N ILE A 15 -6.13 2.56 3.35
CA ILE A 15 -6.26 1.66 2.20
C ILE A 15 -4.92 1.01 1.86
N GLY A 16 -3.83 1.80 1.84
CA GLY A 16 -2.48 1.28 1.58
C GLY A 16 -2.03 0.26 2.61
N ILE A 17 -2.28 0.52 3.91
CA ILE A 17 -1.97 -0.41 5.00
C ILE A 17 -2.77 -1.71 4.87
N ILE A 18 -4.06 -1.63 4.56
CA ILE A 18 -4.92 -2.81 4.37
C ILE A 18 -4.40 -3.66 3.21
N GLY A 19 -4.08 -3.05 2.06
CA GLY A 19 -3.49 -3.75 0.93
C GLY A 19 -2.16 -4.42 1.31
N TRP A 20 -1.30 -3.73 2.05
CA TRP A 20 0.00 -4.24 2.46
C TRP A 20 -0.11 -5.43 3.41
N LEU A 21 -0.98 -5.34 4.42
CA LEU A 21 -1.25 -6.43 5.36
C LEU A 21 -1.88 -7.63 4.65
N TRP A 22 -2.77 -7.39 3.69
CA TRP A 22 -3.36 -8.48 2.90
C TRP A 22 -2.29 -9.26 2.16
N ILE A 23 -1.40 -8.60 1.41
CA ILE A 23 -0.30 -9.27 0.69
C ILE A 23 0.59 -10.03 1.68
N THR A 24 0.91 -9.43 2.83
CA THR A 24 1.73 -10.04 3.87
C THR A 24 1.09 -11.33 4.39
N VAL A 25 -0.21 -11.30 4.70
CA VAL A 25 -0.96 -12.48 5.18
C VAL A 25 -1.08 -13.54 4.09
N ALA A 26 -1.25 -13.16 2.82
CA ALA A 26 -1.26 -14.09 1.70
C ALA A 26 0.08 -14.83 1.59
N ALA A 27 1.21 -14.12 1.65
CA ALA A 27 2.54 -14.74 1.63
C ALA A 27 2.75 -15.78 2.75
N PHE A 28 2.28 -15.49 3.97
CA PHE A 28 2.33 -16.47 5.05
C PHE A 28 1.36 -17.64 4.84
N SER A 29 0.17 -17.37 4.27
CA SER A 29 -0.85 -18.40 4.00
C SER A 29 -0.39 -19.39 2.93
N ASP A 30 0.40 -18.94 1.95
CA ASP A 30 0.94 -19.76 0.87
C ASP A 30 2.18 -20.58 1.32
N GLY A 31 2.59 -20.46 2.58
CA GLY A 31 3.79 -21.11 3.13
C GLY A 31 5.11 -20.40 2.79
N GLU A 32 5.03 -19.24 2.13
CA GLU A 32 6.17 -18.44 1.69
C GLU A 32 6.67 -17.48 2.80
N ALA A 33 7.07 -18.06 3.95
CA ALA A 33 7.40 -17.29 5.15
C ALA A 33 8.51 -16.25 4.96
N LEU A 34 9.50 -16.51 4.09
CA LEU A 34 10.54 -15.53 3.77
C LEU A 34 9.99 -14.28 3.08
N TRP A 35 9.00 -14.45 2.20
CA TRP A 35 8.31 -13.33 1.55
C TRP A 35 7.42 -12.58 2.54
N GLY A 36 6.72 -13.29 3.42
CA GLY A 36 5.95 -12.67 4.50
C GLY A 36 6.81 -11.83 5.45
N ILE A 37 7.98 -12.34 5.86
CA ILE A 37 8.94 -11.56 6.67
C ILE A 37 9.51 -10.39 5.86
N GLY A 38 9.87 -10.62 4.60
CA GLY A 38 10.34 -9.58 3.68
C GLY A 38 9.33 -8.44 3.53
N CYS A 39 8.05 -8.76 3.41
CA CYS A 39 6.92 -7.82 3.40
C CYS A 39 6.89 -6.91 4.64
N ILE A 40 7.12 -7.46 5.83
CA ILE A 40 7.09 -6.74 7.11
C ILE A 40 8.29 -5.80 7.25
N VAL A 41 9.49 -6.31 6.94
CA VAL A 41 10.75 -5.57 7.17
C VAL A 41 10.99 -4.54 6.08
N ILE A 42 10.64 -4.85 4.82
CA ILE A 42 10.92 -4.04 3.65
C ILE A 42 9.64 -3.89 2.84
N SER A 43 8.86 -2.83 3.08
CA SER A 43 7.58 -2.60 2.39
C SER A 43 7.64 -2.71 0.85
N PRO A 44 8.71 -2.27 0.15
CA PRO A 44 8.87 -2.50 -1.28
C PRO A 44 8.85 -3.98 -1.71
N VAL A 45 9.40 -4.89 -0.89
CA VAL A 45 9.40 -6.34 -1.16
C VAL A 45 7.97 -6.87 -1.24
N CYS A 46 7.06 -6.29 -0.47
CA CYS A 46 5.66 -6.70 -0.51
C CYS A 46 4.97 -6.37 -1.83
N VAL A 47 5.31 -5.22 -2.43
CA VAL A 47 4.82 -4.89 -3.78
C VAL A 47 5.39 -5.87 -4.81
N VAL A 48 6.67 -6.26 -4.68
CA VAL A 48 7.28 -7.26 -5.57
C VAL A 48 6.56 -8.61 -5.48
N TYR A 49 6.34 -9.13 -4.27
CA TYR A 49 5.59 -10.38 -4.07
C TYR A 49 4.18 -10.31 -4.67
N GLY A 50 3.46 -9.21 -4.39
CA GLY A 50 2.12 -8.99 -4.94
C GLY A 50 2.10 -8.93 -6.46
N LEU A 51 3.13 -8.37 -7.10
CA LEU A 51 3.25 -8.33 -8.56
C LEU A 51 3.62 -9.70 -9.16
N LEU A 52 4.43 -10.50 -8.48
CA LEU A 52 4.71 -11.89 -8.90
C LEU A 52 3.44 -12.76 -8.84
N ASN A 53 2.58 -12.52 -7.84
CA ASN A 53 1.32 -13.23 -7.63
C ASN A 53 0.09 -12.38 -8.02
N PHE A 54 0.22 -11.57 -9.08
CA PHE A 54 -0.75 -10.52 -9.41
C PHE A 54 -2.16 -11.04 -9.72
N GLN A 55 -2.30 -12.24 -10.28
CA GLN A 55 -3.64 -12.80 -10.61
C GLN A 55 -4.53 -12.91 -9.37
N GLU A 56 -3.93 -13.28 -8.24
CA GLU A 56 -4.62 -13.47 -6.96
C GLU A 56 -4.58 -12.19 -6.12
N LEU A 57 -3.48 -11.43 -6.21
CA LEU A 57 -3.23 -10.25 -5.37
C LEU A 57 -3.45 -8.91 -6.07
N LYS A 58 -4.13 -8.87 -7.23
CA LYS A 58 -4.42 -7.62 -7.96
C LYS A 58 -5.08 -6.55 -7.10
N VAL A 59 -6.08 -6.93 -6.30
CA VAL A 59 -6.83 -5.99 -5.46
C VAL A 59 -5.90 -5.39 -4.40
N PRO A 60 -5.23 -6.19 -3.56
CA PRO A 60 -4.37 -5.61 -2.53
C PRO A 60 -3.15 -4.89 -3.12
N VAL A 61 -2.60 -5.30 -4.27
CA VAL A 61 -1.55 -4.55 -4.99
C VAL A 61 -2.04 -3.16 -5.41
N LEU A 62 -3.23 -3.07 -6.01
CA LEU A 62 -3.82 -1.79 -6.40
C LEU A 62 -4.14 -0.90 -5.20
N MET A 63 -4.52 -1.49 -4.05
CA MET A 63 -4.73 -0.74 -2.81
C MET A 63 -3.43 -0.12 -2.30
N VAL A 64 -2.31 -0.86 -2.30
CA VAL A 64 -1.00 -0.34 -1.89
C VAL A 64 -0.53 0.76 -2.84
N ILE A 65 -0.54 0.49 -4.15
CA ILE A 65 -0.06 1.44 -5.17
C ILE A 65 -0.94 2.69 -5.20
N GLY A 66 -2.26 2.51 -5.21
CA GLY A 66 -3.23 3.61 -5.21
C GLY A 66 -3.11 4.48 -3.96
N GLY A 67 -3.02 3.86 -2.78
CA GLY A 67 -2.80 4.57 -1.53
C GLY A 67 -1.49 5.37 -1.53
N PHE A 68 -0.41 4.79 -2.07
CA PHE A 68 0.88 5.46 -2.20
C PHE A 68 0.83 6.66 -3.16
N ILE A 69 0.33 6.46 -4.39
CA ILE A 69 0.20 7.53 -5.40
C ILE A 69 -0.65 8.67 -4.86
N MET A 70 -1.78 8.36 -4.21
CA MET A 70 -2.67 9.37 -3.66
C MET A 70 -2.00 10.19 -2.56
N ARG A 71 -1.16 9.59 -1.70
CA ARG A 71 -0.38 10.33 -0.71
C ARG A 71 0.63 11.27 -1.36
N ILE A 72 1.33 10.84 -2.39
CA ILE A 72 2.28 11.70 -3.14
C ILE A 72 1.54 12.89 -3.77
N ALA A 73 0.37 12.64 -4.38
CA ALA A 73 -0.46 13.70 -4.96
C ALA A 73 -0.91 14.73 -3.91
N ILE A 74 -1.36 14.27 -2.73
CA ILE A 74 -1.78 15.16 -1.64
C ILE A 74 -0.59 16.00 -1.14
N ILE A 75 0.57 15.39 -0.94
CA ILE A 75 1.80 16.10 -0.51
C ILE A 75 2.18 17.17 -1.54
N ALA A 76 2.13 16.85 -2.83
CA ALA A 76 2.44 17.80 -3.90
C ALA A 76 1.46 18.99 -3.90
N ILE A 77 0.17 18.74 -3.72
CA ILE A 77 -0.86 19.78 -3.61
C ILE A 77 -0.53 20.71 -2.42
N PHE A 78 -0.28 20.14 -1.23
CA PHE A 78 0.10 20.91 -0.04
C PHE A 78 1.35 21.76 -0.25
N ALA A 79 2.36 21.22 -0.94
CA ALA A 79 3.61 21.94 -1.24
C ALA A 79 3.40 23.13 -2.20
N THR A 80 2.40 23.07 -3.08
CA THR A 80 2.07 24.17 -4.01
C THR A 80 1.08 25.20 -3.45
N SER A 81 0.40 24.89 -2.35
CA SER A 81 -0.59 25.76 -1.71
C SER A 81 -0.04 26.60 -0.54
N GLY A 82 1.23 26.43 -0.19
CA GLY A 82 1.92 27.16 0.89
C GLY A 82 2.72 28.36 0.41
#